data_AF-A0A972MWS2-F1
#
_entry.id   AF-A0A972MWS2-F1
#
_cell.length_a   1.000
_cell.length_b   1.000
_cell.length_c   1.000
_cell.angle_alpha   90.00
_cell.angle_beta   90.00
_cell.angle_gamma   90.00
#
_symmetry.space_group_name_H-M   'P 1'
#
loop_
_entity.id
_entity.type
_entity.pdbx_description
1 polymer ?
#
loop_
_entity_poly.entity_id
_entity_poly.type
_entity_poly.pdbx_seq_one_letter_code
_entity_poly.pdbx_strand_id
1 'polypeptide(L)'
;MDFLSFKRFISIEVLITFYYIGAVMTPLMLWSIMSWAIKRYQLIETDFNQVKEELWQTLTPYQKFKALLFFILSFLFMELFLRIFFEFLIAYMQIRDAIVL
;
A
#
# COMPACT_ATOMS: atom_id res chain seq x y z
N MET A 1 -7.06 15.51 27.90
CA MET A 1 -6.88 14.11 27.43
C MET A 1 -7.98 13.77 26.41
N ASP A 2 -8.32 14.70 25.50
CA ASP A 2 -9.48 14.57 24.60
C ASP A 2 -9.12 14.47 23.10
N PHE A 3 -7.82 14.42 22.81
CA PHE A 3 -7.28 14.33 21.45
C PHE A 3 -7.65 12.99 20.76
N LEU A 4 -7.85 11.94 21.57
CA LEU A 4 -8.27 10.60 21.13
C LEU A 4 -9.79 10.37 21.28
N SER A 5 -10.58 11.42 21.48
CA SER A 5 -12.04 11.24 21.41
C SER A 5 -12.41 10.84 19.98
N PHE A 6 -13.15 9.73 19.86
CA PHE A 6 -13.61 9.15 18.58
C PHE A 6 -14.22 10.20 17.64
N LYS A 7 -14.91 11.20 18.22
CA LYS A 7 -15.53 12.33 17.53
C LYS A 7 -14.54 13.24 16.78
N ARG A 8 -13.34 13.44 17.31
CA ARG A 8 -12.31 14.30 16.70
C ARG A 8 -11.38 13.52 15.78
N PHE A 9 -11.02 12.30 16.20
CA PHE A 9 -10.06 11.46 15.50
C PHE A 9 -10.61 10.84 14.19
N ILE A 10 -11.92 10.61 14.11
CA ILE A 10 -12.61 10.13 12.89
C ILE A 10 -13.57 11.22 12.37
N SER A 11 -13.25 12.49 12.63
CA SER A 11 -14.00 13.58 11.99
C SER A 11 -13.75 13.56 10.48
N ILE A 12 -14.73 14.03 9.70
CA ILE A 12 -14.66 14.07 8.23
C ILE A 12 -13.39 14.82 7.77
N GLU A 13 -13.03 15.93 8.42
CA GLU A 13 -11.84 16.72 8.11
C GLU A 13 -10.53 15.93 8.29
N VAL A 14 -10.42 15.19 9.40
CA VAL A 14 -9.26 14.34 9.68
C VAL A 14 -9.19 13.19 8.67
N LEU A 15 -10.34 12.61 8.34
CA LEU A 15 -10.44 11.49 7.40
C LEU A 15 -10.07 11.90 5.97
N ILE A 16 -10.47 13.10 5.53
CA ILE A 16 -10.04 13.70 4.25
C ILE A 16 -8.52 13.96 4.27
N THR A 17 -7.99 14.44 5.39
CA THR A 17 -6.54 14.65 5.54
C THR A 17 -5.79 13.33 5.40
N PHE A 18 -6.26 12.26 6.05
CA PHE A 18 -5.69 10.92 5.91
C PHE A 18 -5.84 10.34 4.50
N TYR A 19 -6.93 10.64 3.78
CA TYR A 19 -7.08 10.23 2.39
C TYR A 19 -6.00 10.83 1.49
N TYR A 20 -5.74 12.14 1.60
CA TYR A 20 -4.67 12.78 0.83
C TYR A 20 -3.28 12.32 1.26
N ILE A 21 -3.04 12.16 2.55
CA ILE A 21 -1.78 11.58 3.06
C ILE A 21 -1.60 10.17 2.53
N GLY A 22 -2.65 9.34 2.55
CA GLY A 22 -2.65 7.99 1.99
C GLY A 22 -2.32 7.98 0.50
N ALA A 23 -2.90 8.89 -0.28
CA ALA A 23 -2.61 9.03 -1.70
C ALA A 23 -1.14 9.38 -1.99
N VAL A 24 -0.49 10.19 -1.13
CA VAL A 24 0.94 10.54 -1.24
C VAL A 24 1.85 9.45 -0.66
N MET A 25 1.43 8.81 0.44
CA MET A 25 2.18 7.76 1.11
C MET A 25 2.23 6.48 0.28
N THR A 26 1.18 6.16 -0.47
CA THR A 26 1.13 4.96 -1.34
C THR A 26 2.29 4.88 -2.34
N PRO A 27 2.57 5.90 -3.18
CA PRO A 27 3.72 5.87 -4.09
C PRO A 27 5.07 5.90 -3.36
N LEU A 28 5.17 6.60 -2.22
CA LEU A 28 6.40 6.63 -1.41
C LEU A 28 6.71 5.28 -0.76
N MET A 29 5.68 4.60 -0.24
CA MET A 29 5.79 3.23 0.27
C MET A 29 6.17 2.27 -0.85
N LEU A 30 5.58 2.40 -2.04
CA LEU A 30 5.93 1.59 -3.20
C LEU A 30 7.41 1.74 -3.56
N TRP A 31 7.87 2.98 -3.66
CA TRP A 31 9.28 3.28 -3.95
C TRP A 31 10.21 2.71 -2.88
N SER A 32 9.83 2.83 -1.62
CA SER A 32 10.61 2.32 -0.48
C SER A 32 10.66 0.80 -0.46
N ILE A 33 9.54 0.12 -0.70
CA ILE A 33 9.46 -1.35 -0.77
C ILE A 33 10.25 -1.87 -1.97
N MET A 34 10.14 -1.24 -3.15
CA MET A 34 10.96 -1.61 -4.32
C MET A 34 12.45 -1.45 -4.01
N SER A 35 12.84 -0.28 -3.49
CA SER A 35 14.24 0.00 -3.14
C SER A 35 14.77 -0.98 -2.09
N TRP A 36 13.95 -1.30 -1.09
CA TRP A 36 14.28 -2.26 -0.06
C TRP A 36 14.37 -3.68 -0.59
N ALA A 37 13.44 -4.11 -1.46
CA ALA A 37 13.49 -5.41 -2.11
C ALA A 37 14.78 -5.55 -2.92
N ILE A 38 15.09 -4.57 -3.78
CA ILE A 38 16.32 -4.57 -4.59
C ILE A 38 17.56 -4.65 -3.69
N LYS A 39 17.66 -3.80 -2.66
CA LYS A 39 18.79 -3.82 -1.72
C LYS A 39 18.87 -5.11 -0.92
N ARG A 40 17.75 -5.69 -0.51
CA ARG A 40 17.71 -6.95 0.24
C ARG A 40 18.10 -8.14 -0.63
N TYR A 41 17.73 -8.15 -1.91
CA TYR A 41 18.20 -9.15 -2.86
C TYR A 41 19.69 -8.97 -3.23
N GLN A 42 20.23 -7.76 -3.12
CA GLN A 42 21.68 -7.48 -3.25
C GLN A 42 22.46 -7.82 -1.97
N LEU A 43 21.92 -7.58 -0.77
CA LEU A 43 22.65 -7.84 0.49
C LEU A 43 22.82 -9.34 0.83
N ILE A 44 22.18 -10.24 0.09
CA ILE A 44 22.38 -11.69 0.22
C ILE A 44 23.56 -12.14 -0.70
N GLU A 45 24.23 -11.22 -1.41
CA GLU A 45 25.25 -11.47 -2.46
C GLU A 45 26.59 -12.12 -2.05
N THR A 46 26.80 -12.55 -0.80
CA THR A 46 28.01 -13.36 -0.53
C THR A 46 27.88 -14.81 -0.99
N ASP A 47 26.67 -15.40 -1.02
CA ASP A 47 26.43 -16.77 -1.51
C ASP A 47 25.30 -16.89 -2.56
N PHE A 48 24.52 -15.82 -2.78
CA PHE A 48 23.34 -15.89 -3.66
C PHE A 48 23.65 -15.86 -5.15
N ASN A 49 24.83 -15.43 -5.59
CA ASN A 49 25.12 -15.29 -7.01
C ASN A 49 25.04 -16.62 -7.77
N GLN A 50 25.46 -17.73 -7.16
CA GLN A 50 25.38 -19.07 -7.78
C GLN A 50 23.93 -19.60 -7.83
N VAL A 51 23.18 -19.48 -6.72
CA VAL A 51 21.78 -19.95 -6.64
C VAL A 51 20.83 -19.06 -7.47
N LYS A 52 21.11 -17.76 -7.55
CA LYS A 52 20.38 -16.80 -8.36
C LYS A 52 20.67 -17.01 -9.84
N GLU A 53 21.88 -17.32 -10.27
CA GLU A 53 22.12 -17.68 -11.67
C GLU A 53 21.37 -18.95 -12.07
N GLU A 54 21.39 -19.99 -11.24
CA GLU A 54 20.63 -21.22 -11.52
C GLU A 54 19.12 -21.01 -11.54
N LEU A 55 18.55 -20.29 -10.54
CA LEU A 55 17.12 -19.98 -10.50
C LEU A 55 16.70 -18.96 -11.57
N TRP A 56 17.51 -17.96 -11.86
CA TRP A 56 17.19 -16.91 -12.85
C TRP A 56 17.33 -17.40 -14.29
N GLN A 57 18.17 -18.42 -14.54
CA GLN A 57 18.23 -19.14 -15.81
C GLN A 57 17.09 -20.18 -15.95
N THR A 58 16.58 -20.76 -14.86
CA THR A 58 15.40 -21.65 -14.92
C THR A 58 14.07 -20.88 -14.99
N LEU A 59 13.99 -19.68 -14.41
CA LEU A 59 12.82 -18.80 -14.49
C LEU A 59 12.66 -18.20 -15.89
N THR A 60 11.74 -18.79 -16.66
CA THR A 60 11.35 -18.33 -17.99
C THR A 60 10.92 -16.86 -17.94
N PRO A 61 11.23 -16.02 -18.94
CA PRO A 61 10.80 -14.61 -18.99
C PRO A 61 9.28 -14.42 -18.80
N TYR A 62 8.49 -15.43 -19.16
CA TYR A 62 7.04 -15.48 -18.91
C TYR A 62 6.65 -15.48 -17.42
N GLN A 63 7.39 -16.20 -16.56
CA GLN A 63 7.14 -16.24 -15.12
C GLN A 63 7.52 -14.92 -14.45
N LYS A 64 8.62 -14.30 -14.89
CA LYS A 64 9.05 -12.97 -14.44
C LYS A 64 8.01 -11.91 -14.80
N PHE A 65 7.46 -11.97 -16.02
CA PHE A 65 6.38 -11.08 -16.45
C PHE A 65 5.09 -11.30 -15.65
N LYS A 66 4.70 -12.55 -15.38
CA LYS A 66 3.54 -12.85 -14.52
C LYS A 66 3.71 -12.33 -13.09
N ALA A 67 4.90 -12.46 -12.50
CA ALA A 67 5.19 -11.95 -11.17
C ALA A 67 5.11 -10.41 -11.14
N LEU A 68 5.68 -9.74 -12.14
CA LEU A 68 5.59 -8.29 -12.28
C LEU A 68 4.13 -7.82 -12.46
N LEU A 69 3.38 -8.51 -13.33
CA LEU A 69 1.96 -8.23 -13.56
C LEU A 69 1.14 -8.41 -12.29
N PHE A 70 1.36 -9.49 -11.54
CA PHE A 70 0.70 -9.75 -10.26
C PHE A 70 1.00 -8.66 -9.22
N PHE A 71 2.26 -8.19 -9.18
CA PHE A 71 2.67 -7.12 -8.29
C PHE A 71 1.96 -5.80 -8.63
N ILE A 72 1.95 -5.40 -9.91
CA ILE A 72 1.24 -4.20 -10.38
C ILE A 72 -0.26 -4.30 -10.07
N LEU A 73 -0.85 -5.47 -10.33
CA LEU A 73 -2.28 -5.69 -10.10
C LEU A 73 -2.62 -5.59 -8.61
N SER A 74 -1.83 -6.25 -7.75
CA SER A 74 -2.00 -6.19 -6.29
C SER A 74 -1.87 -4.76 -5.76
N PHE A 75 -0.96 -3.97 -6.34
CA PHE A 75 -0.80 -2.56 -6.00
C PHE A 75 -2.05 -1.74 -6.36
N LEU A 76 -2.56 -1.87 -7.58
CA LEU A 76 -3.79 -1.20 -8.01
C LEU A 76 -4.98 -1.58 -7.12
N PHE A 77 -5.11 -2.86 -6.75
CA PHE A 77 -6.14 -3.29 -5.82
C PHE A 77 -5.98 -2.69 -4.43
N MET A 78 -4.75 -2.57 -3.91
CA MET A 78 -4.50 -1.93 -2.62
C MET A 78 -4.90 -0.45 -2.65
N GLU A 79 -4.53 0.28 -3.70
CA GLU A 79 -4.89 1.70 -3.86
C GLU A 79 -6.41 1.88 -3.92
N LEU A 80 -7.10 1.07 -4.73
CA LEU A 80 -8.56 1.10 -4.83
C LEU A 80 -9.23 0.73 -3.49
N PHE A 81 -8.73 -0.29 -2.80
CA PHE A 81 -9.23 -0.69 -1.50
C PHE A 81 -9.11 0.44 -0.48
N LEU A 82 -7.95 1.12 -0.43
CA LEU A 82 -7.73 2.25 0.45
C LEU A 82 -8.68 3.41 0.14
N ARG A 83 -8.89 3.74 -1.15
CA ARG A 83 -9.84 4.78 -1.56
C ARG A 83 -11.27 4.43 -1.13
N ILE A 84 -11.73 3.22 -1.42
CA ILE A 84 -13.08 2.77 -1.04
C ILE A 84 -13.25 2.78 0.48
N PHE A 85 -12.22 2.36 1.24
CA PHE A 85 -12.25 2.37 2.70
C PHE A 85 -12.43 3.79 3.26
N PHE A 86 -11.68 4.77 2.75
CA PHE A 86 -11.83 6.16 3.18
C PHE A 86 -13.18 6.76 2.78
N GLU A 87 -13.62 6.56 1.53
CA GLU A 87 -14.92 7.05 1.06
C GLU A 87 -16.08 6.46 1.88
N PHE A 88 -16.03 5.17 2.19
CA PHE A 88 -17.00 4.50 3.05
C PHE A 88 -17.03 5.09 4.45
N LEU A 89 -15.86 5.31 5.07
CA LEU A 89 -15.78 5.90 6.40
C LEU A 89 -16.29 7.34 6.42
N ILE A 90 -16.00 8.16 5.39
CA ILE A 90 -16.51 9.53 5.27
C ILE A 90 -18.03 9.50 5.19
N ALA A 91 -18.59 8.68 4.30
CA ALA A 91 -20.03 8.54 4.12
C ALA A 91 -20.73 8.03 5.40
N TYR A 92 -20.11 7.06 6.09
CA TYR A 92 -20.62 6.56 7.37
C TYR A 92 -20.69 7.67 8.43
N MET A 93 -19.63 8.48 8.55
CA MET A 93 -19.60 9.59 9.49
C MET A 93 -20.63 10.68 9.14
N GLN A 94 -20.80 10.99 7.85
CA GLN A 94 -21.84 11.93 7.38
C GLN A 94 -23.26 11.46 7.75
N ILE A 95 -23.56 10.17 7.54
CA ILE A 95 -24.86 9.59 7.89
C ILE A 95 -25.06 9.60 9.41
N ARG A 96 -24.04 9.21 10.18
CA ARG A 96 -24.10 9.25 11.65
C ARG A 96 -24.39 10.66 12.15
N ASP A 97 -23.70 11.66 11.62
CA ASP A 97 -23.91 13.05 12.04
C ASP A 97 -25.30 13.58 11.62
N ALA A 98 -25.85 13.13 10.48
CA ALA A 98 -27.21 13.46 10.06
C ALA A 98 -28.30 12.82 10.92
N ILE A 99 -28.05 11.65 11.52
CA ILE A 99 -29.00 10.93 12.40
C ILE A 99 -28.94 11.43 13.85
N VAL A 100 -27.78 11.92 14.30
CA VAL A 100 -27.54 12.37 15.68
C VAL A 100 -27.88 13.87 15.88
N LEU A 101 -28.18 14.59 14.80
CA LEU A 101 -28.80 15.92 14.80
C LEU A 101 -30.30 15.84 15.15
#